data_AF-A0A0F9AQL4-F1
#
_entry.id   AF-A0A0F9AQL4-F1
#
_cell.length_a   1.000
_cell.length_b   1.000
_cell.length_c   1.000
_cell.angle_alpha   90.00
_cell.angle_beta   90.00
_cell.angle_gamma   90.00
#
_symmetry.space_group_name_H-M   'P 1'
#
loop_
_entity.id
_entity.type
_entity.pdbx_description
1 polymer ?
#
loop_
_entity_poly.entity_id
_entity_poly.type
_entity_poly.pdbx_seq_one_letter_code
_entity_poly.pdbx_strand_id
1 'polypeptide(L)'
;MYRLYPGFRFLKSKADYSAVWPTGEQLLLRHMEDERSYGEYHGHEYPWIGWEELTQWATDKAYKMMFSCCRPPKPGVPCRVRSTTNPYGPGHNWVKRRFELPQMRGRVIRKPGEPARVAIHGTLSENFLLLHEQPDYPMLVREAAANPAQAKAWLDSDEMKNFEDLSAVGTQLKELEDAHNKTVETVRKLQKTGLAPNGRSFEVLGFKEIMDLRKVGLVFRHREQARTFGAMCTKSIFGHL
;
A
#
# COMPACT_ATOMS: atom_id res chain seq x y z
N MET A 1 -24.83 7.73 10.09
CA MET A 1 -23.94 6.73 9.44
C MET A 1 -23.62 7.25 8.05
N TYR A 2 -22.42 7.78 7.82
CA TYR A 2 -22.01 8.23 6.49
C TYR A 2 -21.72 7.00 5.63
N ARG A 3 -22.37 6.91 4.46
CA ARG A 3 -22.09 5.84 3.50
C ARG A 3 -20.81 6.21 2.76
N LEU A 4 -19.76 5.42 2.97
CA LEU A 4 -18.46 5.63 2.30
C LEU A 4 -18.56 5.48 0.77
N TYR A 5 -19.44 4.59 0.30
CA TYR A 5 -19.66 4.33 -1.13
C TYR A 5 -21.16 4.22 -1.44
N PRO A 6 -21.87 5.35 -1.66
CA PRO A 6 -23.27 5.32 -2.04
C PRO A 6 -23.50 4.50 -3.32
N GLY A 7 -24.38 3.50 -3.26
CA GLY A 7 -24.73 2.66 -4.42
C GLY A 7 -23.81 1.46 -4.70
N PHE A 8 -22.73 1.29 -3.92
CA PHE A 8 -21.88 0.09 -3.97
C PHE A 8 -22.69 -1.17 -3.69
N ARG A 9 -22.47 -2.21 -4.49
CA ARG A 9 -23.06 -3.54 -4.31
C ARG A 9 -21.98 -4.61 -4.36
N PHE A 10 -22.01 -5.51 -3.38
CA PHE A 10 -21.23 -6.75 -3.39
C PHE A 10 -22.15 -7.91 -3.73
N LEU A 11 -21.90 -8.56 -4.85
CA LEU A 11 -22.68 -9.71 -5.30
C LEU A 11 -22.08 -11.00 -4.71
N LYS A 12 -22.92 -11.83 -4.09
CA LYS A 12 -22.50 -12.98 -3.25
C LYS A 12 -22.65 -14.35 -3.93
N SER A 13 -23.12 -14.42 -5.17
CA SER A 13 -23.18 -15.71 -5.88
C SER A 13 -21.75 -16.15 -6.24
N LYS A 14 -21.48 -17.47 -6.29
CA LYS A 14 -20.16 -18.00 -6.69
C LYS A 14 -19.72 -17.53 -8.08
N ALA A 15 -20.67 -17.27 -8.98
CA ALA A 15 -20.39 -16.71 -10.31
C ALA A 15 -20.03 -15.21 -10.26
N ASP A 16 -20.51 -14.49 -9.24
CA ASP A 16 -20.55 -13.04 -9.23
C ASP A 16 -19.78 -12.40 -8.07
N TYR A 17 -18.78 -13.04 -7.45
CA TYR A 17 -17.96 -12.33 -6.45
C TYR A 17 -17.33 -11.09 -7.07
N SER A 18 -17.98 -9.95 -6.86
CA SER A 18 -17.74 -8.72 -7.58
C SER A 18 -18.25 -7.54 -6.78
N ALA A 19 -17.47 -6.47 -6.85
CA ALA A 19 -17.86 -5.14 -6.42
C ALA A 19 -18.25 -4.34 -7.65
N VAL A 20 -19.46 -3.77 -7.66
CA VAL A 20 -19.98 -2.99 -8.78
C VAL A 20 -20.17 -1.53 -8.36
N TRP A 21 -19.61 -0.62 -9.15
CA TRP A 21 -19.78 0.81 -8.97
C TRP A 21 -20.99 1.34 -9.75
N PRO A 22 -21.61 2.46 -9.33
CA PRO A 22 -22.77 3.04 -10.02
C PRO A 22 -22.52 3.38 -11.50
N THR A 23 -21.27 3.68 -11.84
CA THR A 23 -20.80 3.99 -13.19
C THR A 23 -20.55 2.75 -14.07
N GLY A 24 -20.72 1.55 -13.51
CA GLY A 24 -20.70 0.27 -14.24
C GLY A 24 -19.37 -0.48 -14.15
N GLU A 25 -18.31 0.10 -13.58
CA GLU A 25 -17.05 -0.58 -13.33
C GLU A 25 -17.26 -1.73 -12.34
N GLN A 26 -16.51 -2.80 -12.55
CA GLN A 26 -16.57 -3.99 -11.71
C GLN A 26 -15.17 -4.41 -11.30
N LEU A 27 -15.01 -4.72 -10.00
CA LEU A 27 -13.86 -5.45 -9.49
C LEU A 27 -14.31 -6.88 -9.24
N LEU A 28 -13.79 -7.80 -10.03
CA LEU A 28 -14.06 -9.23 -9.90
C LEU A 28 -13.07 -9.85 -8.92
N LEU A 29 -13.58 -10.58 -7.93
CA LEU A 29 -12.76 -11.45 -7.09
C LEU A 29 -12.81 -12.85 -7.68
N ARG A 30 -11.64 -13.37 -8.04
CA ARG A 30 -11.50 -14.61 -8.79
C ARG A 30 -10.44 -15.49 -8.12
N HIS A 31 -10.63 -16.80 -8.24
CA HIS A 31 -9.75 -17.79 -7.64
C HIS A 31 -9.06 -18.59 -8.72
N MET A 32 -7.75 -18.74 -8.59
CA MET A 32 -6.94 -19.60 -9.45
C MET A 32 -6.19 -20.55 -8.53
N GLU A 33 -6.41 -21.86 -8.69
CA GLU A 33 -5.74 -22.87 -7.87
C GLU A 33 -4.33 -23.14 -8.39
N ASP A 34 -4.23 -23.33 -9.70
CA ASP A 34 -2.98 -23.66 -10.37
C ASP A 34 -2.95 -23.14 -11.81
N GLU A 35 -1.89 -23.51 -12.54
CA GLU A 35 -1.68 -23.15 -13.94
C GLU A 35 -2.82 -23.64 -14.87
N ARG A 36 -3.43 -24.79 -14.57
CA ARG A 36 -4.49 -25.40 -15.39
C ARG A 36 -5.80 -24.63 -15.29
N SER A 37 -6.05 -23.98 -14.15
CA SER A 37 -7.19 -23.07 -13.97
C SER A 37 -7.19 -21.89 -14.96
N TYR A 38 -6.08 -21.61 -15.66
CA TYR A 38 -6.04 -20.56 -16.70
C TYR A 38 -7.10 -20.76 -17.80
N GLY A 39 -7.52 -21.99 -18.09
CA GLY A 39 -8.58 -22.26 -19.07
C GLY A 39 -9.89 -21.53 -18.77
N GLU A 40 -10.18 -21.26 -17.49
CA GLU A 40 -11.37 -20.50 -17.05
C GLU A 40 -11.28 -18.99 -17.33
N TYR A 41 -10.09 -18.49 -17.64
CA TYR A 41 -9.79 -17.08 -17.89
C TYR A 41 -9.38 -16.82 -19.34
N HIS A 42 -9.12 -17.87 -20.11
CA HIS A 42 -8.65 -17.74 -21.47
C HIS A 42 -9.66 -16.96 -22.32
N GLY A 43 -9.18 -15.95 -23.04
CA GLY A 43 -10.03 -15.06 -23.82
C GLY A 43 -10.70 -13.94 -23.03
N HIS A 44 -10.67 -13.95 -21.69
CA HIS A 44 -11.20 -12.85 -20.89
C HIS A 44 -10.37 -11.57 -21.05
N GLU A 45 -10.99 -10.45 -20.71
CA GLU A 45 -10.42 -9.11 -20.82
C GLU A 45 -10.50 -8.38 -19.49
N TYR A 46 -9.34 -7.97 -18.98
CA TYR A 46 -9.18 -7.26 -17.71
C TYR A 46 -8.20 -6.09 -17.89
N PRO A 47 -8.66 -4.83 -17.91
CA PRO A 47 -7.74 -3.69 -17.96
C PRO A 47 -6.90 -3.55 -16.67
N TRP A 48 -7.35 -4.16 -15.58
CA TRP A 48 -6.60 -4.19 -14.33
C TRP A 48 -6.64 -5.58 -13.70
N ILE A 49 -5.48 -6.13 -13.35
CA ILE A 49 -5.34 -7.42 -12.67
C ILE A 49 -4.62 -7.22 -11.34
N GLY A 50 -5.28 -7.58 -10.25
CA GLY A 50 -4.71 -7.65 -8.91
C GLY A 50 -4.33 -9.08 -8.55
N TRP A 51 -3.09 -9.32 -8.12
CA TRP A 51 -2.60 -10.65 -7.71
C TRP A 51 -2.11 -10.62 -6.26
N GLU A 52 -2.79 -11.32 -5.37
CA GLU A 52 -2.38 -11.41 -3.97
C GLU A 52 -1.43 -12.58 -3.75
N GLU A 53 -0.50 -12.42 -2.81
CA GLU A 53 0.44 -13.46 -2.33
C GLU A 53 1.27 -14.12 -3.46
N LEU A 54 1.93 -13.31 -4.29
CA LEU A 54 2.66 -13.76 -5.49
C LEU A 54 3.69 -14.88 -5.21
N THR A 55 4.37 -14.86 -4.08
CA THR A 55 5.40 -15.85 -3.71
C THR A 55 4.85 -17.20 -3.30
N GLN A 56 3.54 -17.34 -3.13
CA GLN A 56 2.92 -18.66 -2.92
C GLN A 56 2.89 -19.50 -4.20
N TRP A 57 3.07 -18.86 -5.36
CA TRP A 57 3.16 -19.53 -6.64
C TRP A 57 4.58 -20.04 -6.88
N ALA A 58 4.77 -21.37 -6.99
CA ALA A 58 6.09 -21.95 -7.18
C ALA A 58 6.80 -21.51 -8.47
N THR A 59 6.03 -21.12 -9.50
CA THR A 59 6.56 -20.65 -10.80
C THR A 59 5.83 -19.39 -11.28
N ASP A 60 6.41 -18.70 -12.26
CA ASP A 60 5.85 -17.47 -12.85
C ASP A 60 4.81 -17.73 -13.96
N LYS A 61 4.52 -18.99 -14.28
CA LYS A 61 3.74 -19.37 -15.47
C LYS A 61 2.31 -18.87 -15.42
N ALA A 62 1.55 -19.22 -14.38
CA ALA A 62 0.16 -18.77 -14.20
C ALA A 62 0.06 -17.24 -14.21
N TYR A 63 0.95 -16.58 -13.46
CA TYR A 63 1.05 -15.13 -13.40
C TYR A 63 1.28 -14.49 -14.77
N LYS A 64 2.23 -15.01 -15.57
CA LYS A 64 2.53 -14.49 -16.92
C LYS A 64 1.45 -14.81 -17.94
N MET A 65 0.83 -15.99 -17.87
CA MET A 65 -0.28 -16.33 -18.77
C MET A 65 -1.44 -15.36 -18.60
N MET A 66 -1.73 -14.92 -17.37
CA MET A 66 -2.78 -13.93 -17.11
C MET A 66 -2.52 -12.55 -17.73
N PHE A 67 -1.29 -12.25 -18.15
CA PHE A 67 -1.03 -11.02 -18.92
C PHE A 67 -1.70 -11.04 -20.29
N SER A 68 -1.96 -12.21 -20.86
CA SER A 68 -2.74 -12.33 -22.10
C SER A 68 -4.17 -11.81 -21.95
N CYS A 69 -4.71 -11.83 -20.73
CA CYS A 69 -6.02 -11.29 -20.40
C CYS A 69 -5.96 -9.79 -20.05
N CYS A 70 -4.76 -9.21 -19.89
CA CYS A 70 -4.59 -7.80 -19.53
C CYS A 70 -4.72 -6.91 -20.76
N ARG A 71 -5.97 -6.60 -21.13
CA ARG A 71 -6.32 -5.91 -22.37
C ARG A 71 -7.29 -4.75 -22.14
N PRO A 72 -7.21 -3.67 -22.93
CA PRO A 72 -8.06 -2.52 -22.74
C PRO A 72 -9.41 -2.76 -23.44
N PRO A 73 -10.55 -2.54 -22.77
CA PRO A 73 -11.87 -2.71 -23.38
C PRO A 73 -12.20 -1.64 -24.43
N LYS A 74 -11.46 -0.53 -24.40
CA LYS A 74 -11.57 0.55 -25.39
C LYS A 74 -10.24 1.31 -25.48
N PRO A 75 -9.95 1.98 -26.60
CA PRO A 75 -8.77 2.83 -26.74
C PRO A 75 -8.64 3.83 -25.59
N GLY A 76 -7.42 3.99 -25.07
CA GLY A 76 -7.09 4.93 -24.00
C GLY A 76 -7.26 4.41 -22.57
N VAL A 77 -7.82 3.20 -22.36
CA VAL A 77 -7.84 2.59 -21.01
C VAL A 77 -6.47 1.99 -20.70
N PRO A 78 -5.80 2.41 -19.59
CA PRO A 78 -4.50 1.85 -19.23
C PRO A 78 -4.64 0.41 -18.74
N CYS A 79 -3.75 -0.47 -19.21
CA CYS A 79 -3.63 -1.84 -18.72
C CYS A 79 -2.60 -1.90 -17.61
N ARG A 80 -2.96 -2.47 -16.46
CA ARG A 80 -2.03 -2.62 -15.33
C ARG A 80 -2.20 -3.97 -14.65
N VAL A 81 -1.07 -4.55 -14.27
CA VAL A 81 -1.05 -5.68 -13.34
C VAL A 81 -0.38 -5.19 -12.07
N ARG A 82 -1.02 -5.42 -10.93
CA ARG A 82 -0.47 -5.13 -9.60
C ARG A 82 -0.49 -6.41 -8.79
N SER A 83 0.61 -6.72 -8.13
CA SER A 83 0.70 -7.87 -7.25
C SER A 83 1.26 -7.49 -5.89
N THR A 84 0.85 -8.18 -4.86
CA THR A 84 1.35 -8.00 -3.49
C THR A 84 1.97 -9.31 -3.02
N THR A 85 3.00 -9.23 -2.17
CA THR A 85 3.55 -10.42 -1.56
C THR A 85 4.41 -10.10 -0.36
N ASN A 86 4.52 -11.07 0.55
CA ASN A 86 5.62 -11.14 1.50
C ASN A 86 6.79 -11.90 0.84
N PRO A 87 8.06 -11.63 1.17
CA PRO A 87 9.22 -12.28 0.55
C PRO A 87 9.46 -13.72 1.07
N TYR A 88 8.39 -14.48 1.30
CA TYR A 88 8.43 -15.87 1.77
C TYR A 88 7.47 -16.74 0.96
N GLY A 89 7.85 -17.99 0.70
CA GLY A 89 7.06 -18.95 -0.07
C GLY A 89 7.86 -19.59 -1.20
N PRO A 90 7.30 -20.65 -1.84
CA PRO A 90 8.01 -21.42 -2.87
C PRO A 90 8.46 -20.56 -4.08
N GLY A 91 7.75 -19.47 -4.37
CA GLY A 91 8.00 -18.56 -5.48
C GLY A 91 9.02 -17.45 -5.24
N HIS A 92 9.50 -17.26 -4.01
CA HIS A 92 10.36 -16.12 -3.64
C HIS A 92 11.56 -15.92 -4.58
N ASN A 93 12.19 -17.01 -5.04
CA ASN A 93 13.35 -16.97 -5.93
C ASN A 93 13.04 -16.39 -7.32
N TRP A 94 11.93 -16.80 -7.95
CA TRP A 94 11.60 -16.29 -9.28
C TRP A 94 11.08 -14.85 -9.19
N VAL A 95 10.37 -14.48 -8.11
CA VAL A 95 9.93 -13.10 -7.87
C VAL A 95 11.16 -12.18 -7.74
N LYS A 96 12.15 -12.57 -6.93
CA LYS A 96 13.42 -11.83 -6.80
C LYS A 96 14.13 -11.65 -8.15
N ARG A 97 14.23 -12.71 -8.96
CA ARG A 97 14.82 -12.62 -10.32
C ARG A 97 14.02 -11.73 -11.26
N ARG A 98 12.69 -11.84 -11.27
CA ARG A 98 11.81 -11.08 -12.15
C ARG A 98 11.96 -9.58 -11.89
N PHE A 99 11.99 -9.18 -10.62
CA PHE A 99 12.04 -7.79 -10.19
C PHE A 99 13.44 -7.31 -9.82
N GLU A 100 14.49 -8.08 -10.15
CA GLU A 100 15.89 -7.73 -9.90
C GLU A 100 16.11 -7.17 -8.48
N LEU A 101 15.53 -7.88 -7.52
CA LEU A 101 15.56 -7.48 -6.13
C LEU A 101 16.88 -7.91 -5.49
N PRO A 102 17.40 -7.08 -4.56
CA PRO A 102 16.86 -5.79 -4.10
C PRO A 102 17.20 -4.56 -4.97
N GLN A 103 18.10 -4.69 -5.94
CA GLN A 103 18.77 -3.57 -6.59
C GLN A 103 17.80 -2.64 -7.35
N MET A 104 16.67 -3.18 -7.82
CA MET A 104 15.67 -2.43 -8.59
C MET A 104 14.43 -2.03 -7.79
N ARG A 105 14.47 -2.08 -6.46
CA ARG A 105 13.42 -1.47 -5.61
C ARG A 105 13.26 0.02 -5.96
N GLY A 106 12.01 0.45 -6.15
CA GLY A 106 11.64 1.81 -6.54
C GLY A 106 12.07 2.24 -7.96
N ARG A 107 12.75 1.36 -8.72
CA ARG A 107 13.28 1.66 -10.05
C ARG A 107 12.52 0.89 -11.11
N VAL A 108 12.23 1.56 -12.22
CA VAL A 108 11.52 0.94 -13.33
C VAL A 108 12.47 0.07 -14.15
N ILE A 109 12.21 -1.23 -14.18
CA ILE A 109 12.86 -2.19 -15.06
C ILE A 109 12.20 -2.13 -16.42
N ARG A 110 12.99 -1.91 -17.47
CA ARG A 110 12.58 -1.97 -18.88
C ARG A 110 13.46 -2.99 -19.59
N LYS A 111 12.85 -4.02 -20.17
CA LYS A 111 13.54 -5.03 -20.97
C LYS A 111 12.86 -5.15 -22.33
N PRO A 112 13.61 -5.30 -23.44
CA PRO A 112 13.03 -5.59 -24.74
C PRO A 112 12.11 -6.81 -24.67
N GLY A 113 10.90 -6.71 -25.25
CA GLY A 113 9.93 -7.81 -25.28
C GLY A 113 9.18 -8.07 -23.96
N GLU A 114 9.40 -7.27 -22.92
CA GLU A 114 8.69 -7.41 -21.64
C GLU A 114 7.99 -6.11 -21.22
N PRO A 115 6.80 -6.18 -20.59
CA PRO A 115 6.19 -5.00 -20.00
C PRO A 115 7.07 -4.39 -18.90
N ALA A 116 7.15 -3.06 -18.88
CA ALA A 116 7.87 -2.31 -17.85
C ALA A 116 7.31 -2.65 -16.47
N ARG A 117 8.17 -2.68 -15.45
CA ARG A 117 7.76 -3.07 -14.09
C ARG A 117 8.57 -2.39 -13.01
N VAL A 118 7.99 -2.31 -11.81
CA VAL A 118 8.62 -1.75 -10.62
C VAL A 118 8.21 -2.55 -9.39
N ALA A 119 9.12 -2.67 -8.43
CA ALA A 119 8.85 -3.19 -7.11
C ALA A 119 8.91 -2.05 -6.08
N ILE A 120 7.84 -1.89 -5.31
CA ILE A 120 7.78 -0.97 -4.18
C ILE A 120 7.82 -1.83 -2.93
N HIS A 121 8.80 -1.53 -2.08
CA HIS A 121 8.99 -2.21 -0.82
C HIS A 121 8.26 -1.45 0.28
N GLY A 122 7.60 -2.18 1.18
CA GLY A 122 7.03 -1.59 2.38
C GLY A 122 7.32 -2.45 3.60
N THR A 123 7.52 -1.81 4.74
CA THR A 123 7.92 -2.45 6.00
C THR A 123 6.80 -2.34 7.05
N LEU A 124 6.83 -3.20 8.06
CA LEU A 124 5.83 -3.12 9.14
C LEU A 124 5.90 -1.77 9.88
N SER A 125 7.10 -1.22 10.03
CA SER A 125 7.35 0.08 10.68
C SER A 125 6.66 1.25 9.99
N GLU A 126 6.37 1.16 8.68
CA GLU A 126 5.61 2.19 7.95
C GLU A 126 4.13 2.21 8.33
N ASN A 127 3.61 1.12 8.91
CA ASN A 127 2.25 1.06 9.42
C ASN A 127 2.18 1.55 10.87
N PHE A 128 2.58 2.80 11.08
CA PHE A 128 2.63 3.43 12.41
C PHE A 128 1.26 3.45 13.11
N LEU A 129 0.16 3.48 12.36
CA LEU A 129 -1.20 3.38 12.93
C LEU A 129 -1.49 1.98 13.48
N LEU A 130 -1.01 0.91 12.84
CA LEU A 130 -1.14 -0.42 13.42
C LEU A 130 -0.29 -0.55 14.68
N LEU A 131 0.95 -0.04 14.63
CA LEU A 131 1.89 -0.19 15.74
C LEU A 131 1.56 0.72 16.94
N HIS A 132 0.92 1.87 16.71
CA HIS A 132 0.41 2.71 17.80
C HIS A 132 -0.78 2.02 18.51
N GLU A 133 -1.70 1.42 17.75
CA GLU A 133 -2.88 0.75 18.30
C GLU A 133 -2.57 -0.65 18.86
N GLN A 134 -1.57 -1.34 18.29
CA GLN A 134 -1.15 -2.70 18.65
C GLN A 134 0.38 -2.79 18.70
N PRO A 135 1.02 -2.22 19.73
CA PRO A 135 2.48 -2.19 19.84
C PRO A 135 3.11 -3.59 19.90
N ASP A 136 2.40 -4.58 20.43
CA ASP A 136 2.87 -5.96 20.56
C ASP A 136 2.70 -6.79 19.27
N TYR A 137 2.13 -6.22 18.21
CA TYR A 137 1.90 -6.93 16.95
C TYR A 137 3.16 -7.60 16.37
N PRO A 138 4.36 -6.96 16.37
CA PRO A 138 5.58 -7.63 15.92
C PRO A 138 5.91 -8.90 16.71
N MET A 139 5.64 -8.93 18.02
CA MET A 139 5.86 -10.11 18.87
C MET A 139 4.95 -11.25 18.44
N LEU A 140 3.65 -10.98 18.24
CA LEU A 140 2.67 -11.97 17.79
C LEU A 140 3.05 -12.57 16.43
N VAL A 141 3.55 -11.76 15.50
CA VAL A 141 4.02 -12.22 14.19
C VAL A 141 5.25 -13.12 14.31
N ARG A 142 6.17 -12.83 15.25
CA ARG A 142 7.33 -13.70 15.52
C ARG A 142 6.89 -15.05 16.09
N GLU A 143 5.95 -15.04 17.02
CA GLU A 143 5.42 -16.26 17.65
C GLU A 143 4.65 -17.14 16.66
N ALA A 144 3.88 -16.54 15.76
CA ALA A 144 3.11 -17.26 14.75
C ALA A 144 3.96 -17.84 13.60
N ALA A 145 5.17 -17.34 13.39
CA ALA A 145 6.03 -17.81 12.32
C ALA A 145 6.57 -19.23 12.61
N ALA A 146 6.53 -20.10 11.61
CA ALA A 146 7.01 -21.47 11.71
C ALA A 146 8.53 -21.56 11.86
N ASN A 147 9.27 -20.53 11.42
CA ASN A 147 10.72 -20.46 11.55
C ASN A 147 11.22 -19.00 11.51
N PRO A 148 12.48 -18.75 11.93
CA PRO A 148 13.05 -17.40 11.96
C PRO A 148 13.08 -16.69 10.60
N ALA A 149 13.24 -17.43 9.49
CA ALA A 149 13.24 -16.84 8.16
C ALA A 149 11.86 -16.31 7.75
N GLN A 150 10.79 -17.04 8.11
CA GLN A 150 9.42 -16.60 7.91
C GLN A 150 9.10 -15.37 8.76
N ALA A 151 9.48 -15.38 10.05
CA ALA A 151 9.31 -14.21 10.93
C ALA A 151 9.99 -12.97 10.33
N LYS A 152 11.24 -13.11 9.90
CA LYS A 152 12.01 -12.04 9.26
C LYS A 152 11.35 -11.52 7.99
N ALA A 153 10.85 -12.42 7.14
CA ALA A 153 10.14 -12.03 5.93
C ALA A 153 8.85 -11.26 6.22
N TRP A 154 8.12 -11.62 7.28
CA TRP A 154 6.85 -10.97 7.66
C TRP A 154 7.01 -9.65 8.41
N LEU A 155 8.14 -9.41 9.06
CA LEU A 155 8.37 -8.20 9.86
C LEU A 155 9.21 -7.15 9.14
N ASP A 156 10.31 -7.60 8.56
CA ASP A 156 11.36 -6.73 8.04
C ASP A 156 11.50 -6.87 6.53
N SER A 157 10.86 -7.89 5.95
CA SER A 157 10.90 -8.21 4.52
C SER A 157 12.32 -8.16 3.93
N ASP A 158 13.28 -8.68 4.71
CA ASP A 158 14.70 -8.94 4.42
C ASP A 158 15.52 -7.74 3.87
N GLU A 159 16.62 -7.40 4.60
CA GLU A 159 17.82 -6.64 4.16
C GLU A 159 18.13 -5.25 4.80
N MET A 160 17.73 -4.96 6.04
CA MET A 160 18.44 -3.92 6.83
C MET A 160 19.40 -4.56 7.83
N LYS A 161 20.67 -4.14 7.74
CA LYS A 161 21.66 -4.28 8.81
C LYS A 161 21.19 -3.46 10.02
N ASN A 162 21.49 -3.99 11.21
CA ASN A 162 21.54 -3.35 12.52
C ASN A 162 20.20 -2.91 13.15
N PHE A 163 19.75 -3.74 14.11
CA PHE A 163 18.64 -3.49 15.02
C PHE A 163 19.03 -2.56 16.19
N GLU A 164 19.91 -1.58 15.95
CA GLU A 164 20.45 -0.70 17.00
C GLU A 164 19.80 0.70 17.06
N ASP A 165 18.95 1.09 16.10
CA ASP A 165 18.52 2.50 15.98
C ASP A 165 17.00 2.73 16.07
N LEU A 166 16.29 1.91 16.85
CA LEU A 166 14.88 2.15 17.18
C LEU A 166 14.70 3.35 18.14
N SER A 167 15.77 3.79 18.81
CA SER A 167 15.74 4.97 19.67
C SER A 167 15.56 6.27 18.87
N ALA A 168 16.20 6.39 17.70
CA ALA A 168 16.08 7.58 16.84
C ALA A 168 14.68 7.77 16.25
N VAL A 169 13.97 6.68 15.91
CA VAL A 169 12.58 6.75 15.39
C VAL A 169 11.62 7.21 16.49
N GLY A 170 11.81 6.75 17.73
CA GLY A 170 11.01 7.20 18.88
C GLY A 170 11.22 8.70 19.19
N THR A 171 12.44 9.19 19.06
CA THR A 171 12.75 10.62 19.24
C THR A 171 12.11 11.48 18.16
N GLN A 172 12.18 11.08 16.89
CA GLN A 172 11.57 11.83 15.78
C GLN A 172 10.03 11.87 15.86
N LEU A 173 9.39 10.80 16.31
CA LEU A 173 7.93 10.76 16.51
C LEU A 173 7.50 11.72 17.63
N LYS A 174 8.25 11.75 18.74
CA LYS A 174 7.96 12.64 19.86
C LYS A 174 8.11 14.12 19.48
N GLU A 175 9.14 14.46 18.70
CA GLU A 175 9.33 15.80 18.16
C GLU A 175 8.18 16.23 17.22
N LEU A 176 7.67 15.31 16.40
CA LEU A 176 6.53 15.57 15.52
C LEU A 176 5.21 15.72 16.29
N GLU A 177 4.98 14.91 17.32
CA GLU A 177 3.82 15.03 18.21
C GLU A 177 3.84 16.35 18.98
N ASP A 178 5.00 16.74 19.52
CA ASP A 178 5.17 18.01 20.23
C ASP A 178 4.94 19.21 19.28
N ALA A 179 5.45 19.14 18.04
CA ALA A 179 5.20 20.16 17.04
C ALA A 179 3.71 20.25 16.62
N HIS A 180 3.03 19.11 16.50
CA HIS A 180 1.60 19.05 16.21
C HIS A 180 0.78 19.67 17.34
N ASN A 181 1.05 19.27 18.58
CA ASN A 181 0.34 19.76 19.77
C ASN A 181 0.51 21.27 19.96
N LYS A 182 1.72 21.79 19.74
CA LYS A 182 2.01 23.23 19.78
C LYS A 182 1.25 24.01 18.69
N THR A 183 1.12 23.43 17.51
CA THR A 183 0.35 24.02 16.40
C THR A 183 -1.15 24.05 16.72
N VAL A 184 -1.70 22.96 17.25
CA VAL A 184 -3.11 22.87 17.66
C VAL A 184 -3.45 23.88 18.76
N GLU A 185 -2.57 24.05 19.75
CA GLU A 185 -2.77 25.04 20.81
C GLU A 185 -2.73 26.47 20.26
N THR A 186 -1.80 26.75 19.35
CA THR A 186 -1.70 28.05 18.67
C THR A 186 -2.96 28.37 17.88
N VAL A 187 -3.50 27.41 17.12
CA VAL A 187 -4.76 27.57 16.37
C VAL A 187 -5.95 27.77 17.32
N ARG A 188 -6.01 27.05 18.45
CA ARG A 188 -7.07 27.24 19.46
C ARG A 188 -7.01 28.63 20.12
N LYS A 189 -5.81 29.15 20.42
CA LYS A 189 -5.62 30.51 20.94
C LYS A 189 -6.01 31.56 19.91
N LEU A 190 -5.63 31.37 18.65
CA LEU A 190 -6.03 32.20 17.51
C LEU A 190 -7.56 32.24 17.34
N GLN A 191 -8.24 31.09 17.40
CA GLN A 191 -9.69 31.01 17.26
C GLN A 191 -10.46 31.66 18.41
N LYS A 192 -9.88 31.67 19.63
CA LYS A 192 -10.50 32.30 20.80
C LYS A 192 -10.26 33.80 20.90
N THR A 193 -9.12 34.30 20.43
CA THR A 193 -8.69 35.69 20.65
C THR A 193 -8.64 36.55 19.39
N GLY A 194 -8.64 35.93 18.20
CA GLY A 194 -8.44 36.64 16.93
C GLY A 194 -7.01 37.15 16.71
N LEU A 195 -6.07 36.80 17.59
CA LEU A 195 -4.69 37.31 17.62
C LEU A 195 -3.67 36.17 17.53
N ALA A 196 -2.61 36.37 16.74
CA ALA A 196 -1.47 35.47 16.70
C ALA A 196 -0.68 35.50 18.03
N PRO A 197 0.18 34.50 18.32
CA PRO A 197 0.96 34.45 19.57
C PRO A 197 1.81 35.69 19.87
N ASN A 198 2.10 36.51 18.86
CA ASN A 198 2.81 37.78 18.96
C ASN A 198 1.89 39.02 19.09
N GLY A 199 0.59 38.83 19.31
CA GLY A 199 -0.39 39.90 19.58
C GLY A 199 -0.89 40.68 18.36
N ARG A 200 -0.61 40.24 17.12
CA ARG A 200 -1.06 40.92 15.89
C ARG A 200 -2.43 40.41 15.42
N SER A 201 -3.29 41.33 14.94
CA SER A 201 -4.57 41.03 14.29
C SER A 201 -4.36 40.49 12.88
N PHE A 202 -5.26 39.60 12.45
CA PHE A 202 -5.20 38.88 11.17
C PHE A 202 -5.71 39.75 10.00
N GLU A 203 -5.13 40.93 9.82
CA GLU A 203 -5.09 41.57 8.50
C GLU A 203 -3.62 41.68 8.12
N VAL A 204 -3.25 41.10 6.97
CA VAL A 204 -1.88 41.05 6.43
C VAL A 204 -0.97 39.97 7.07
N LEU A 205 -1.31 38.70 6.85
CA LEU A 205 -0.29 37.67 6.59
C LEU A 205 -0.61 37.04 5.25
N GLY A 206 0.18 37.41 4.24
CA GLY A 206 -0.01 37.00 2.86
C GLY A 206 0.04 35.48 2.71
N PHE A 207 -0.72 34.98 1.74
CA PHE A 207 -0.85 33.58 1.30
C PHE A 207 0.46 32.75 1.24
N LYS A 208 1.63 33.39 1.25
CA LYS A 208 2.96 32.77 1.22
C LYS A 208 3.34 32.05 2.53
N GLU A 209 2.96 32.54 3.71
CA GLU A 209 3.32 31.89 5.00
C GLU A 209 2.40 30.70 5.33
N ILE A 210 1.13 30.75 4.90
CA ILE A 210 0.20 29.61 4.95
C ILE A 210 0.67 28.46 4.04
N MET A 211 1.45 28.77 3.00
CA MET A 211 2.06 27.78 2.09
C MET A 211 3.38 27.22 2.64
N ASP A 212 4.13 27.94 3.47
CA ASP A 212 5.34 27.40 4.11
C ASP A 212 5.01 26.38 5.20
N LEU A 213 3.85 26.47 5.85
CA LEU A 213 3.29 25.39 6.67
C LEU A 213 2.90 24.13 5.87
N ARG A 214 2.89 24.19 4.53
CA ARG A 214 2.69 23.01 3.67
C ARG A 214 4.01 22.32 3.27
N LYS A 215 5.17 22.91 3.59
CA LYS A 215 6.48 22.28 3.35
C LYS A 215 6.87 21.26 4.41
N VAL A 216 6.23 21.29 5.58
CA VAL A 216 6.27 20.19 6.54
C VAL A 216 5.19 19.21 6.10
N GLY A 217 5.55 18.36 5.14
CA GLY A 217 4.64 17.45 4.44
C GLY A 217 3.99 16.44 5.38
N LEU A 218 2.82 16.80 5.90
CA LEU A 218 1.84 15.84 6.40
C LEU A 218 0.44 16.41 6.20
N VAL A 219 -0.03 16.33 4.95
CA VAL A 219 -1.44 16.47 4.64
C VAL A 219 -2.01 15.06 4.48
N PHE A 220 -2.57 14.53 5.57
CA PHE A 220 -3.82 13.77 5.50
C PHE A 220 -4.86 14.48 6.36
N ARG A 221 -5.47 15.53 5.78
CA ARG A 221 -6.79 15.98 6.22
C ARG A 221 -7.81 14.96 5.75
N HIS A 222 -8.14 14.00 6.59
CA HIS A 222 -9.50 13.69 7.03
C HIS A 222 -9.42 12.44 7.92
N ARG A 223 -9.96 12.53 9.14
CA ARG A 223 -10.33 11.34 9.93
C ARG A 223 -11.18 10.44 9.02
N GLU A 224 -10.83 9.15 8.98
CA GLU A 224 -11.51 8.04 8.26
C GLU A 224 -11.05 7.64 6.85
N GLN A 225 -9.75 7.73 6.51
CA GLN A 225 -9.20 7.03 5.32
C GLN A 225 -8.28 5.83 5.61
N ALA A 226 -8.08 5.44 6.87
CA ALA A 226 -7.21 4.32 7.25
C ALA A 226 -7.95 3.00 7.59
N ARG A 227 -9.27 2.90 7.39
CA ARG A 227 -10.07 1.75 7.90
C ARG A 227 -10.50 0.72 6.86
N THR A 228 -9.81 0.54 5.74
CA THR A 228 -10.20 -0.53 4.80
C THR A 228 -9.09 -1.28 4.07
N PHE A 229 -7.83 -1.20 4.52
CA PHE A 229 -6.76 -2.10 4.04
C PHE A 229 -5.74 -2.43 5.15
N GLY A 230 -6.19 -2.47 6.40
CA GLY A 230 -5.33 -2.58 7.59
C GLY A 230 -5.28 -3.98 8.18
N ALA A 231 -4.64 -4.90 7.47
CA ALA A 231 -3.98 -6.10 8.02
C ALA A 231 -2.96 -6.62 6.99
N MET A 232 -2.05 -5.75 6.54
CA MET A 232 -0.93 -6.14 5.70
C MET A 232 0.33 -6.15 6.56
N CYS A 233 0.73 -7.33 7.05
CA CYS A 233 2.14 -7.58 7.32
C CYS A 233 2.91 -7.36 6.00
N THR A 234 3.92 -6.48 5.99
CA THR A 234 5.00 -6.32 4.99
C THR A 234 4.71 -6.74 3.54
N LYS A 235 3.67 -6.18 2.91
CA LYS A 235 3.40 -6.46 1.49
C LYS A 235 4.24 -5.55 0.60
N SER A 236 5.20 -6.14 -0.11
CA SER A 236 5.82 -5.47 -1.26
C SER A 236 4.81 -5.44 -2.40
N ILE A 237 4.62 -4.26 -2.99
CA ILE A 237 3.74 -4.04 -4.13
C ILE A 237 4.59 -4.09 -5.39
N PHE A 238 4.27 -5.00 -6.28
CA PHE A 238 4.86 -5.08 -7.60
C PHE A 238 3.85 -4.63 -8.63
N GLY A 239 4.29 -3.93 -9.66
CA GLY A 239 3.39 -3.44 -10.69
C GLY A 239 4.03 -3.43 -12.06
N HIS A 240 3.21 -3.67 -13.07
CA HIS A 240 3.47 -3.26 -14.45
C HIS A 240 2.95 -1.84 -14.66
N LEU A 241 3.80 -0.98 -15.24
CA LEU A 241 3.53 0.45 -15.43
C LEU A 241 2.77 0.75 -16.71
#